data_AF-A0AAV5F709-F1
#
_entry.id   AF-A0AAV5F709-F1
#
_cell.length_a   1.000
_cell.length_b   1.000
_cell.length_c   1.000
_cell.angle_alpha   90.00
_cell.angle_beta   90.00
_cell.angle_gamma   90.00
#
_symmetry.space_group_name_H-M   'P 1'
#
loop_
_entity.id
_entity.type
_entity.pdbx_description
1 polymer ?
#
loop_
_entity_poly.entity_id
_entity_poly.type
_entity_poly.pdbx_seq_one_letter_code
_entity_poly.pdbx_strand_id
1 'polypeptide(L)'
;MEAAGDLDRISALPDDLLYIILDYLPDVTVAARTAVLSRRWRRICINARCLALSETTEMTCATAPCRFAEFVDWVLAQRGDDDVESLHISMRRPKCASVERVNEWIRYAMQHVVESSKLYMPPYCSVNDYEQQQEAVVLPSHGAATSIWMDLRRYRLQLPAISGAVVRYEKLTTLSLSVSSFVEVGGFTLGDFVSTSCPRLRKLKIEC
;
A
#
# COMPACT_ATOMS: atom_id res chain seq x y z
N MET A 1 29.59 -33.06 -26.23
CA MET A 1 28.42 -32.21 -26.56
C MET A 1 27.92 -31.65 -25.24
N GLU A 2 28.50 -30.53 -24.80
CA GLU A 2 28.12 -29.90 -23.53
C GLU A 2 26.71 -29.35 -23.67
N ALA A 3 25.80 -29.85 -22.83
CA ALA A 3 24.55 -29.16 -22.58
C ALA A 3 24.91 -27.88 -21.82
N ALA A 4 25.00 -26.76 -22.54
CA ALA A 4 24.91 -25.44 -21.94
C ALA A 4 23.52 -25.35 -21.30
N GLY A 5 23.41 -25.85 -20.07
CA GLY A 5 22.27 -25.61 -19.21
C GLY A 5 22.05 -24.12 -19.18
N ASP A 6 20.82 -23.73 -19.47
CA ASP A 6 20.28 -22.37 -19.46
C ASP A 6 20.81 -21.60 -18.23
N LEU A 7 21.98 -20.98 -18.39
CA LEU A 7 22.60 -20.17 -17.35
C LEU A 7 21.68 -18.98 -17.22
N ASP A 8 20.91 -18.94 -16.14
CA ASP A 8 20.08 -17.81 -15.77
C ASP A 8 20.95 -16.54 -15.71
N ARG A 9 21.03 -15.85 -16.87
CA ARG A 9 21.94 -14.72 -17.11
C ARG A 9 21.53 -13.53 -16.25
N ILE A 10 20.27 -13.51 -15.83
CA ILE A 10 19.70 -12.49 -14.95
C ILE A 10 20.20 -12.70 -13.51
N SER A 11 20.34 -13.94 -13.07
CA SER A 11 20.95 -14.28 -11.76
C SER A 11 22.45 -14.00 -11.68
N ALA A 12 23.15 -13.95 -12.82
CA ALA A 12 24.60 -13.69 -12.90
C ALA A 12 24.99 -12.19 -12.86
N LEU A 13 24.03 -11.27 -12.98
CA LEU A 13 24.30 -9.82 -12.96
C LEU A 13 24.70 -9.34 -11.54
N PRO A 14 25.60 -8.35 -11.39
CA PRO A 14 25.85 -7.64 -10.12
C PRO A 14 24.63 -6.87 -9.59
N ASP A 15 24.54 -6.65 -8.27
CA ASP A 15 23.37 -6.02 -7.62
C ASP A 15 23.09 -4.62 -8.19
N ASP A 16 24.13 -3.86 -8.47
CA ASP A 16 24.03 -2.50 -9.03
C ASP A 16 23.29 -2.46 -10.38
N LEU A 17 23.51 -3.47 -11.24
CA LEU A 17 22.81 -3.58 -12.52
C LEU A 17 21.35 -4.00 -12.33
N LEU A 18 21.04 -4.73 -11.27
CA LEU A 18 19.68 -5.11 -10.94
C LEU A 18 18.88 -3.92 -10.40
N TYR A 19 19.50 -3.06 -9.59
CA TYR A 19 18.91 -1.77 -9.19
C TYR A 19 18.60 -0.88 -10.38
N ILE A 20 19.52 -0.79 -11.35
CA ILE A 20 19.29 -0.06 -12.61
C ILE A 20 18.11 -0.68 -13.35
N ILE A 21 18.06 -2.00 -13.53
CA ILE A 21 16.92 -2.63 -14.22
C ILE A 21 15.61 -2.26 -13.53
N LEU A 22 15.53 -2.34 -12.19
CA LEU A 22 14.34 -1.97 -11.42
C LEU A 22 13.97 -0.48 -11.56
N ASP A 23 14.95 0.42 -11.59
CA ASP A 23 14.75 1.87 -11.76
C ASP A 23 14.20 2.21 -13.16
N TYR A 24 14.59 1.42 -14.17
CA TYR A 24 14.08 1.54 -15.55
C TYR A 24 12.75 0.81 -15.79
N LEU A 25 12.21 0.08 -14.80
CA LEU A 25 10.89 -0.52 -14.96
C LEU A 25 9.82 0.57 -14.84
N PRO A 26 8.99 0.76 -15.88
CA PRO A 26 8.04 1.88 -15.95
C PRO A 26 6.89 1.76 -14.92
N ASP A 27 6.73 0.59 -14.31
CA ASP A 27 5.69 0.31 -13.33
C ASP A 27 6.25 -0.53 -12.19
N VAL A 28 5.98 -0.07 -10.98
CA VAL A 28 6.31 -0.74 -9.72
C VAL A 28 5.76 -2.17 -9.71
N THR A 29 4.62 -2.42 -10.36
CA THR A 29 4.03 -3.77 -10.51
C THR A 29 4.92 -4.74 -11.28
N VAL A 30 5.71 -4.26 -12.24
CA VAL A 30 6.68 -5.07 -12.99
C VAL A 30 7.89 -5.38 -12.11
N ALA A 31 8.37 -4.40 -11.33
CA ALA A 31 9.42 -4.61 -10.33
C ALA A 31 9.04 -5.69 -9.32
N ALA A 32 7.80 -5.65 -8.80
CA ALA A 32 7.26 -6.69 -7.90
C ALA A 32 7.29 -8.11 -8.49
N ARG A 33 6.99 -8.26 -9.78
CA ARG A 33 7.01 -9.56 -10.46
C ARG A 33 8.43 -10.12 -10.57
N THR A 34 9.42 -9.26 -10.75
CA THR A 34 10.83 -9.69 -10.79
C THR A 34 11.32 -10.19 -9.42
N ALA A 35 10.71 -9.75 -8.31
CA ALA A 35 11.03 -10.22 -6.96
C ALA A 35 10.76 -11.73 -6.73
N VAL A 36 9.97 -12.37 -7.60
CA VAL A 36 9.67 -13.81 -7.53
C VAL A 36 10.78 -14.65 -8.21
N LEU A 37 11.62 -14.03 -9.05
CA LEU A 37 12.61 -14.74 -9.87
C LEU A 37 13.76 -15.34 -9.03
N SER A 38 14.13 -14.72 -7.91
CA SER A 38 15.10 -15.32 -6.98
C SER A 38 15.08 -14.64 -5.60
N ARG A 39 15.74 -15.27 -4.61
CA ARG A 39 15.97 -14.67 -3.27
C ARG A 39 16.73 -13.34 -3.35
N ARG A 40 17.60 -13.18 -4.34
CA ARG A 40 18.43 -11.99 -4.54
C ARG A 40 17.62 -10.84 -5.10
N TRP A 41 16.84 -11.10 -6.15
CA TRP A 41 15.88 -10.14 -6.70
C TRP A 41 14.84 -9.68 -5.69
N ARG A 42 14.36 -10.61 -4.84
CA ARG A 42 13.50 -10.26 -3.71
C ARG A 42 14.17 -9.25 -2.76
N ARG A 43 15.43 -9.48 -2.38
CA ARG A 43 16.18 -8.59 -1.47
C ARG A 43 16.37 -7.19 -2.07
N ILE A 44 16.70 -7.12 -3.35
CA ILE A 44 16.90 -5.85 -4.07
C ILE A 44 15.57 -5.10 -4.19
N CYS A 45 14.47 -5.80 -4.48
CA CYS A 45 13.15 -5.20 -4.52
C CYS A 45 12.72 -4.66 -3.14
N ILE A 46 13.03 -5.35 -2.04
CA ILE A 46 12.73 -4.87 -0.67
C ILE A 46 13.45 -3.55 -0.38
N ASN A 47 14.70 -3.43 -0.84
CA ASN A 47 15.52 -2.23 -0.65
C ASN A 47 15.33 -1.19 -1.77
N ALA A 48 14.38 -1.41 -2.69
CA ALA A 48 14.11 -0.48 -3.76
C ALA A 48 13.38 0.76 -3.22
N ARG A 49 13.62 1.90 -3.88
CA ARG A 49 12.93 3.16 -3.56
C ARG A 49 11.42 3.05 -3.81
N CYS A 50 11.04 2.17 -4.75
CA CYS A 50 9.65 1.89 -5.14
C CYS A 50 9.28 0.44 -4.84
N LEU A 51 8.37 0.23 -3.89
CA LEU A 51 7.81 -1.08 -3.52
C LEU A 51 6.42 -1.25 -4.13
N ALA A 52 6.20 -2.32 -4.90
CA ALA A 52 4.84 -2.80 -5.16
C ALA A 52 4.71 -4.23 -4.70
N LEU A 53 3.61 -4.48 -4.02
CA LEU A 53 3.22 -5.76 -3.48
C LEU A 53 1.83 -5.99 -4.03
N SER A 54 1.70 -6.93 -4.97
CA SER A 54 0.42 -7.27 -5.58
C SER A 54 0.12 -8.74 -5.39
N GLU A 55 -1.07 -9.02 -4.87
CA GLU A 55 -1.61 -10.37 -4.83
C GLU A 55 -1.96 -10.81 -6.24
N THR A 56 -1.28 -11.85 -6.73
CA THR A 56 -1.47 -12.39 -8.09
C THR A 56 -2.54 -13.48 -8.15
N THR A 57 -2.90 -14.07 -7.01
CA THR A 57 -3.92 -15.12 -6.92
C THR A 57 -5.30 -14.53 -7.21
N GLU A 58 -6.06 -15.19 -8.09
CA GLU A 58 -7.42 -14.79 -8.41
C GLU A 58 -8.37 -14.99 -7.23
N MET A 59 -9.44 -14.18 -7.17
CA MET A 59 -10.47 -14.22 -6.12
C MET A 59 -11.18 -15.59 -6.00
N THR A 60 -11.11 -16.42 -7.03
CA THR A 60 -11.80 -17.72 -7.15
C THR A 60 -11.18 -18.82 -6.28
N CYS A 61 -9.94 -18.66 -5.81
CA CYS A 61 -9.27 -19.61 -4.91
C CYS A 61 -9.54 -19.27 -3.43
N ALA A 62 -10.81 -19.22 -3.03
CA ALA A 62 -11.24 -18.88 -1.67
C ALA A 62 -10.71 -19.86 -0.59
N THR A 63 -10.32 -21.07 -0.97
CA THR A 63 -9.81 -22.12 -0.07
C THR A 63 -8.28 -22.13 0.07
N ALA A 64 -7.55 -21.38 -0.75
CA ALA A 64 -6.09 -21.34 -0.66
C ALA A 64 -5.63 -20.41 0.48
N PRO A 65 -4.65 -20.81 1.32
CA PRO A 65 -4.11 -19.96 2.37
C PRO A 65 -3.67 -18.60 1.83
N CYS A 66 -4.17 -17.52 2.43
CA CYS A 66 -3.78 -16.17 2.06
C CYS A 66 -2.47 -15.77 2.73
N ARG A 67 -1.35 -16.18 2.14
CA ARG A 67 0.00 -15.82 2.63
C ARG A 67 0.46 -14.43 2.22
N PHE A 68 -0.33 -13.73 1.40
CA PHE A 68 0.05 -12.42 0.88
C PHE A 68 0.12 -11.37 2.00
N ALA A 69 -0.84 -11.39 2.94
CA ALA A 69 -0.83 -10.46 4.07
C ALA A 69 0.42 -10.65 4.95
N GLU A 70 0.78 -11.89 5.28
CA GLU A 70 2.02 -12.22 6.00
C GLU A 70 3.27 -11.76 5.24
N PHE A 71 3.25 -11.87 3.91
CA PHE A 71 4.34 -11.40 3.07
C PHE A 71 4.48 -9.87 3.10
N VAL A 72 3.37 -9.12 3.06
CA VAL A 72 3.40 -7.66 3.22
C VAL A 72 3.99 -7.31 4.58
N ASP A 73 3.47 -7.89 5.68
CA ASP A 73 3.99 -7.66 7.04
C ASP A 73 5.49 -7.93 7.10
N TRP A 74 5.94 -9.05 6.53
CA TRP A 74 7.36 -9.41 6.49
C TRP A 74 8.20 -8.39 5.70
N VAL A 75 7.74 -7.94 4.52
CA VAL A 75 8.46 -6.93 3.71
C VAL A 75 8.58 -5.61 4.46
N LEU A 76 7.48 -5.10 5.03
CA LEU A 76 7.50 -3.83 5.78
C LEU A 76 8.41 -3.93 7.00
N ALA A 77 8.38 -5.06 7.72
CA ALA A 77 9.26 -5.30 8.86
C ALA A 77 10.74 -5.40 8.47
N GLN A 78 11.07 -5.97 7.30
CA GLN A 78 12.46 -6.03 6.83
C GLN A 78 13.02 -4.67 6.45
N ARG A 79 12.16 -3.76 5.97
CA ARG A 79 12.58 -2.41 5.60
C ARG A 79 12.81 -1.51 6.82
N GLY A 80 12.08 -1.75 7.91
CA GLY A 80 12.19 -0.92 9.10
C GLY A 80 11.79 0.53 8.81
N ASP A 81 12.51 1.48 9.41
CA ASP A 81 12.13 2.89 9.43
C ASP A 81 12.64 3.71 8.24
N ASP A 82 13.28 3.07 7.25
CA ASP A 82 13.84 3.74 6.08
C ASP A 82 12.76 4.34 5.18
N ASP A 83 12.98 5.58 4.74
CA ASP A 83 12.08 6.28 3.83
C ASP A 83 11.90 5.53 2.49
N VAL A 84 10.69 5.58 1.96
CA VAL A 84 10.21 4.93 0.74
C VAL A 84 9.72 6.01 -0.22
N GLU A 85 10.20 6.03 -1.46
CA GLU A 85 9.65 6.96 -2.44
C GLU A 85 8.21 6.57 -2.78
N SER A 86 7.99 5.31 -3.17
CA SER A 86 6.67 4.84 -3.56
C SER A 86 6.33 3.48 -2.96
N LEU A 87 5.11 3.33 -2.45
CA LEU A 87 4.56 2.06 -1.95
C LEU A 87 3.21 1.80 -2.62
N HIS A 88 3.05 0.61 -3.19
CA HIS A 88 1.78 0.14 -3.75
C HIS A 88 1.45 -1.25 -3.19
N ILE A 89 0.37 -1.35 -2.43
CA ILE A 89 -0.16 -2.63 -1.94
C ILE A 89 -1.50 -2.88 -2.63
N SER A 90 -1.61 -4.01 -3.35
CA SER A 90 -2.84 -4.45 -4.00
C SER A 90 -3.22 -5.84 -3.52
N MET A 91 -4.25 -5.92 -2.68
CA MET A 91 -4.75 -7.16 -2.10
C MET A 91 -6.14 -7.48 -2.66
N ARG A 92 -6.29 -8.62 -3.34
CA ARG A 92 -7.54 -9.01 -4.01
C ARG A 92 -8.49 -9.77 -3.09
N ARG A 93 -7.98 -10.36 -2.01
CA ARG A 93 -8.76 -11.13 -1.03
C ARG A 93 -8.79 -10.41 0.33
N PRO A 94 -9.53 -9.29 0.48
CA PRO A 94 -9.47 -8.44 1.67
C PRO A 94 -9.89 -9.14 2.97
N LYS A 95 -10.64 -10.26 2.92
CA LYS A 95 -10.97 -11.08 4.10
C LYS A 95 -9.75 -11.68 4.80
N CYS A 96 -8.62 -11.74 4.10
CA CYS A 96 -7.41 -12.34 4.62
C CYS A 96 -6.51 -11.37 5.40
N ALA A 97 -6.90 -10.10 5.50
CA ALA A 97 -6.27 -9.13 6.39
C ALA A 97 -7.29 -8.65 7.41
N SER A 98 -6.92 -8.69 8.70
CA SER A 98 -7.72 -8.06 9.75
C SER A 98 -7.61 -6.54 9.65
N VAL A 99 -8.57 -5.81 10.23
CA VAL A 99 -8.53 -4.33 10.26
C VAL A 99 -7.27 -3.80 10.93
N GLU A 100 -6.76 -4.47 11.96
CA GLU A 100 -5.52 -4.08 12.65
C GLU A 100 -4.34 -4.13 11.69
N ARG A 101 -4.24 -5.20 10.89
CA ARG A 101 -3.18 -5.34 9.90
C ARG A 101 -3.26 -4.25 8.83
N VAL A 102 -4.46 -3.94 8.35
CA VAL A 102 -4.65 -2.84 7.38
C VAL A 102 -4.25 -1.50 7.99
N ASN A 103 -4.58 -1.26 9.27
CA ASN A 103 -4.13 -0.07 10.00
C ASN A 103 -2.61 -0.01 10.14
N GLU A 104 -1.92 -1.14 10.38
CA GLU A 104 -0.45 -1.19 10.36
C GLU A 104 0.12 -0.79 9.00
N TRP A 105 -0.47 -1.27 7.90
CA TRP A 105 -0.02 -0.91 6.55
C TRP A 105 -0.23 0.57 6.25
N ILE A 106 -1.39 1.12 6.63
CA ILE A 106 -1.67 2.55 6.49
C ILE A 106 -0.69 3.36 7.32
N ARG A 107 -0.43 2.98 8.57
CA ARG A 107 0.50 3.66 9.46
C ARG A 107 1.90 3.69 8.88
N TYR A 108 2.42 2.53 8.47
CA TYR A 108 3.71 2.42 7.81
C TYR A 108 3.77 3.34 6.58
N ALA A 109 2.75 3.28 5.73
CA ALA A 109 2.70 4.08 4.52
C ALA A 109 2.73 5.58 4.81
N MET A 110 2.00 6.06 5.81
CA MET A 110 1.99 7.49 6.13
C MET A 110 3.31 7.94 6.77
N GLN A 111 3.95 7.08 7.56
CA GLN A 111 5.19 7.41 8.27
C GLN A 111 6.41 7.44 7.36
N HIS A 112 6.53 6.45 6.46
CA HIS A 112 7.79 6.22 5.73
C HIS A 112 7.67 6.53 4.23
N VAL A 113 6.48 6.71 3.66
CA VAL A 113 6.35 6.98 2.21
C VAL A 113 6.35 8.48 1.93
N VAL A 114 7.27 8.94 1.06
CA VAL A 114 7.51 10.36 0.79
C VAL A 114 6.94 10.85 -0.55
N GLU A 115 6.75 10.00 -1.55
CA GLU A 115 6.16 10.41 -2.84
C GLU A 115 4.75 9.88 -3.05
N SER A 116 4.59 8.57 -3.24
CA SER A 116 3.31 7.97 -3.67
C SER A 116 2.94 6.73 -2.85
N SER A 117 1.88 6.83 -2.06
CA SER A 117 1.25 5.71 -1.37
C SER A 117 -0.02 5.26 -2.09
N LYS A 118 -0.11 3.98 -2.44
CA LYS A 118 -1.28 3.34 -3.06
C LYS A 118 -1.70 2.10 -2.29
N LEU A 119 -2.95 2.04 -1.85
CA LEU A 119 -3.53 0.86 -1.22
C LEU A 119 -4.84 0.47 -1.92
N TYR A 120 -4.86 -0.70 -2.54
CA TYR A 120 -6.02 -1.23 -3.25
C TYR A 120 -6.56 -2.48 -2.57
N MET A 121 -7.84 -2.41 -2.17
CA MET A 121 -8.63 -3.54 -1.71
C MET A 121 -10.01 -3.47 -2.33
N PRO A 122 -10.33 -4.32 -3.32
CA PRO A 122 -11.58 -4.24 -4.05
C PRO A 122 -12.78 -4.48 -3.13
N PRO A 123 -13.94 -3.86 -3.43
CA PRO A 123 -15.19 -4.25 -2.81
C PRO A 123 -15.46 -5.74 -3.09
N TYR A 124 -16.01 -6.42 -2.09
CA TYR A 124 -16.25 -7.86 -2.12
C TYR A 124 -17.16 -8.29 -3.29
N CYS A 125 -16.94 -9.49 -3.84
CA CYS A 125 -17.79 -10.08 -4.90
C CYS A 125 -18.42 -11.42 -4.47
N SER A 126 -19.02 -11.55 -3.29
CA SER A 126 -19.89 -12.71 -3.02
C SER A 126 -21.28 -12.31 -2.55
N VAL A 127 -22.23 -13.15 -2.97
CA VAL A 127 -23.67 -12.89 -3.02
C VAL A 127 -24.36 -13.07 -1.65
N ASN A 128 -23.67 -13.58 -0.62
CA ASN A 128 -24.35 -14.17 0.55
C ASN A 128 -23.85 -13.72 1.96
N ASP A 129 -23.24 -12.55 2.14
CA ASP A 129 -22.88 -12.09 3.50
C ASP A 129 -23.79 -10.94 3.97
N TYR A 130 -24.76 -11.30 4.82
CA TYR A 130 -25.78 -10.38 5.39
C TYR A 130 -25.35 -9.64 6.66
N GLU A 131 -24.11 -9.82 7.13
CA GLU A 131 -23.61 -9.13 8.32
C GLU A 131 -22.21 -8.56 8.05
N GLN A 132 -22.15 -7.40 7.40
CA GLN A 132 -20.90 -6.66 7.25
C GLN A 132 -20.89 -5.52 8.26
N GLN A 133 -20.39 -5.79 9.46
CA GLN A 133 -19.86 -4.72 10.30
C GLN A 133 -18.71 -4.08 9.52
N GLN A 134 -18.93 -2.88 8.99
CA GLN A 134 -17.90 -2.11 8.32
C GLN A 134 -16.94 -1.60 9.40
N GLU A 135 -15.84 -2.31 9.58
CA GLU A 135 -14.76 -1.92 10.47
C GLU A 135 -14.18 -0.57 10.04
N ALA A 136 -13.72 0.21 11.00
CA ALA A 136 -13.10 1.49 10.75
C ALA A 136 -11.58 1.33 10.69
N VAL A 137 -10.97 1.70 9.57
CA VAL A 137 -9.53 1.91 9.47
C VAL A 137 -9.20 3.35 9.82
N VAL A 138 -8.01 3.60 10.35
CA VAL A 138 -7.60 4.91 10.85
C VAL A 138 -6.58 5.51 9.92
N LEU A 139 -6.82 6.74 9.48
CA LEU A 139 -5.79 7.57 8.86
C LEU A 139 -4.96 8.25 9.97
N PRO A 140 -3.62 8.05 10.00
CA PRO A 140 -2.73 8.72 10.94
C PRO A 140 -2.83 10.24 10.92
N SER A 141 -2.32 10.90 11.96
CA SER A 141 -2.32 12.36 12.05
C SER A 141 -1.28 13.04 11.17
N HIS A 142 -0.33 12.31 10.61
CA HIS A 142 0.74 12.91 9.81
C HIS A 142 1.10 11.98 8.66
N GLY A 143 1.54 12.58 7.55
CA GLY A 143 2.08 11.84 6.43
C GLY A 143 3.08 12.67 5.61
N ALA A 144 4.14 12.01 5.17
CA ALA A 144 5.19 12.64 4.36
C ALA A 144 4.89 12.63 2.84
N ALA A 145 3.95 11.79 2.40
CA ALA A 145 3.65 11.54 1.00
C ALA A 145 3.11 12.77 0.26
N THR A 146 3.55 12.94 -0.99
CA THR A 146 2.96 13.94 -1.91
C THR A 146 1.66 13.49 -2.57
N SER A 147 1.43 12.18 -2.63
CA SER A 147 0.25 11.55 -3.24
C SER A 147 -0.21 10.35 -2.41
N ILE A 148 -1.50 10.35 -2.05
CA ILE A 148 -2.16 9.25 -1.36
C ILE A 148 -3.35 8.80 -2.19
N TRP A 149 -3.38 7.51 -2.49
CA TRP A 149 -4.49 6.85 -3.17
C TRP A 149 -4.88 5.61 -2.39
N MET A 150 -6.14 5.52 -1.98
CA MET A 150 -6.68 4.37 -1.28
C MET A 150 -8.04 4.01 -1.86
N ASP A 151 -8.20 2.74 -2.26
CA ASP A 151 -9.49 2.14 -2.53
C ASP A 151 -9.72 1.06 -1.49
N LEU A 152 -10.57 1.39 -0.52
CA LEU A 152 -10.90 0.66 0.69
C LEU A 152 -12.42 0.67 0.88
N ARG A 153 -13.20 0.52 -0.19
CA ARG A 153 -14.69 0.61 -0.16
C ARG A 153 -15.39 -0.35 0.81
N ARG A 154 -14.67 -1.34 1.36
CA ARG A 154 -15.16 -2.24 2.43
C ARG A 154 -15.13 -1.59 3.82
N TYR A 155 -14.26 -0.60 4.03
CA TYR A 155 -13.95 -0.04 5.33
C TYR A 155 -14.53 1.37 5.46
N ARG A 156 -14.90 1.72 6.69
CA ARG A 156 -15.07 3.12 7.06
C ARG A 156 -13.70 3.73 7.33
N LEU A 157 -13.51 5.00 7.04
CA LEU A 157 -12.26 5.70 7.30
C LEU A 157 -12.44 6.68 8.44
N GLN A 158 -11.76 6.41 9.56
CA GLN A 158 -11.63 7.33 10.66
C GLN A 158 -10.52 8.33 10.36
N LEU A 159 -10.88 9.61 10.34
CA LEU A 159 -9.93 10.71 10.18
C LEU A 159 -9.23 11.00 11.52
N PRO A 160 -8.00 11.54 11.48
CA PRO A 160 -7.29 11.91 12.69
C PRO A 160 -8.04 13.05 13.41
N ALA A 161 -8.31 12.88 14.71
CA ALA A 161 -8.93 13.93 15.51
C ALA A 161 -7.92 15.03 15.87
N ILE A 162 -8.38 16.28 15.97
CA ILE A 162 -7.60 17.38 16.57
C ILE A 162 -7.57 17.16 18.09
N SER A 163 -6.65 16.32 18.58
CA SER A 163 -6.37 16.21 20.01
C SER A 163 -4.93 16.65 20.27
N GLY A 164 -4.72 17.97 20.33
CA GLY A 164 -3.46 18.62 20.73
C GLY A 164 -2.26 18.45 19.79
N ALA A 165 -2.25 17.44 18.92
CA ALA A 165 -1.24 17.23 17.88
C ALA A 165 -1.72 17.85 16.56
N VAL A 166 -0.85 18.64 15.92
CA VAL A 166 -1.13 19.22 14.60
C VAL A 166 -1.17 18.07 13.59
N VAL A 167 -2.30 17.91 12.91
CA VAL A 167 -2.41 16.98 11.79
C VAL A 167 -1.63 17.57 10.61
N ARG A 168 -0.63 16.86 10.07
CA ARG A 168 0.33 17.41 9.09
C ARG A 168 0.46 16.54 7.84
N TYR A 169 -0.13 17.04 6.76
CA TYR A 169 0.06 16.53 5.39
C TYR A 169 0.59 17.66 4.49
N GLU A 170 1.66 18.32 4.95
CA GLU A 170 2.17 19.58 4.37
C GLU A 170 2.62 19.45 2.91
N LYS A 171 3.07 18.26 2.50
CA LYS A 171 3.54 17.98 1.14
C LYS A 171 2.45 17.39 0.23
N LEU A 172 1.29 17.03 0.79
CA LEU A 172 0.24 16.31 0.05
C LEU A 172 -0.38 17.21 -1.02
N THR A 173 -0.29 16.76 -2.27
CA THR A 173 -0.85 17.46 -3.44
C THR A 173 -2.01 16.70 -4.07
N THR A 174 -2.06 15.38 -3.89
CA THR A 174 -3.10 14.51 -4.44
C THR A 174 -3.63 13.58 -3.36
N LEU A 175 -4.94 13.60 -3.15
CA LEU A 175 -5.64 12.71 -2.24
C LEU A 175 -6.81 12.07 -2.99
N SER A 176 -6.80 10.74 -3.05
CA SER A 176 -7.89 9.95 -3.63
C SER A 176 -8.31 8.89 -2.62
N LEU A 177 -9.56 8.93 -2.17
CA LEU A 177 -10.10 8.00 -1.20
C LEU A 177 -11.41 7.41 -1.73
N SER A 178 -11.48 6.09 -1.81
CA SER A 178 -12.72 5.36 -2.08
C SER A 178 -13.01 4.47 -0.87
N VAL A 179 -14.00 4.84 -0.05
CA VAL A 179 -14.29 4.22 1.27
C VAL A 179 -15.79 4.07 1.45
N SER A 180 -16.28 3.28 2.42
CA SER A 180 -17.74 3.14 2.59
C SER A 180 -18.40 4.36 3.24
N SER A 181 -17.71 4.98 4.20
CA SER A 181 -18.10 6.23 4.86
C SER A 181 -16.95 6.77 5.71
N PHE A 182 -17.03 8.04 6.09
CA PHE A 182 -16.09 8.65 7.03
C PHE A 182 -16.62 8.55 8.46
N VAL A 183 -15.72 8.26 9.41
CA VAL A 183 -16.02 8.28 10.84
C VAL A 183 -15.49 9.60 11.40
N GLU A 184 -16.40 10.47 11.81
CA GLU A 184 -16.08 11.74 12.46
C GLU A 184 -15.78 11.52 13.94
N VAL A 185 -14.65 12.03 14.42
CA VAL A 185 -14.26 11.95 15.81
C VAL A 185 -14.17 13.37 16.36
N GLY A 186 -14.96 13.66 17.40
CA GLY A 186 -15.01 15.01 17.99
C GLY A 186 -15.55 16.09 17.04
N GLY A 187 -16.38 15.71 16.07
CA GLY A 187 -16.93 16.63 15.06
C GLY A 187 -15.93 17.06 13.98
N PHE A 188 -14.75 16.45 13.92
CA PHE A 188 -13.76 16.72 12.89
C PHE A 188 -14.15 16.02 11.58
N THR A 189 -14.58 16.82 10.62
CA THR A 189 -15.09 16.35 9.33
C THR A 189 -13.97 16.15 8.30
N LEU A 190 -14.30 15.52 7.16
CA LEU A 190 -13.38 15.48 6.01
C LEU A 190 -13.03 16.88 5.50
N GLY A 191 -13.98 17.83 5.55
CA GLY A 191 -13.73 19.22 5.16
C GLY A 191 -12.70 19.89 6.07
N ASP A 192 -12.78 19.63 7.38
CA ASP A 192 -11.81 20.15 8.35
C ASP A 192 -10.43 19.54 8.12
N PHE A 193 -10.35 18.22 7.89
CA PHE A 193 -9.10 17.54 7.55
C PHE A 193 -8.44 18.16 6.30
N VAL A 194 -9.17 18.29 5.20
CA VAL A 194 -8.63 18.82 3.95
C VAL A 194 -8.21 20.28 4.09
N SER A 195 -9.03 21.11 4.71
CA SER A 195 -8.76 22.55 4.83
C SER A 195 -7.63 22.90 5.79
N THR A 196 -7.51 22.17 6.90
CA THR A 196 -6.52 22.48 7.95
C THR A 196 -5.21 21.73 7.80
N SER A 197 -5.25 20.49 7.28
CA SER A 197 -4.11 19.57 7.36
C SER A 197 -3.38 19.41 6.03
N CYS A 198 -4.01 19.79 4.91
CA CYS A 198 -3.50 19.55 3.55
C CYS A 198 -3.31 20.87 2.75
N PRO A 199 -2.42 21.79 3.20
CA PRO A 199 -2.32 23.14 2.64
C PRO A 199 -1.86 23.21 1.18
N ARG A 200 -1.29 22.12 0.64
CA ARG A 200 -0.80 22.03 -0.74
C ARG A 200 -1.69 21.16 -1.64
N LEU A 201 -2.86 20.73 -1.17
CA LEU A 201 -3.71 19.83 -1.92
C LEU A 201 -4.24 20.50 -3.19
N ARG A 202 -4.04 19.85 -4.33
CA ARG A 202 -4.47 20.32 -5.67
C ARG A 202 -5.50 19.42 -6.30
N LYS A 203 -5.46 18.13 -5.97
CA LYS A 203 -6.35 17.10 -6.51
C LYS A 203 -6.98 16.36 -5.34
N LEU A 204 -8.30 16.44 -5.25
CA LEU A 204 -9.10 15.69 -4.29
C LEU A 204 -10.10 14.84 -5.07
N LYS A 205 -10.13 13.54 -4.79
CA LYS A 205 -11.12 12.61 -5.31
C LYS A 205 -11.68 11.79 -4.16
N ILE A 206 -12.98 11.82 -3.97
CA ILE A 206 -13.68 11.07 -2.92
C ILE A 206 -14.77 10.26 -3.58
N GLU A 207 -14.84 8.97 -3.27
CA GLU A 207 -15.92 8.06 -3.66
C GLU A 207 -16.43 7.37 -2.39
N CYS A 208 -17.71 7.55 -2.08
CA CYS A 208 -18.40 6.92 -0.97
C CYS A 208 -19.58 6.09 -1.49
#